data_AF-A0A0D7B184-F1
#
_entry.id   AF-A0A0D7B184-F1
#
_cell.length_a   1.000
_cell.length_b   1.000
_cell.length_c   1.000
_cell.angle_alpha   90.00
_cell.angle_beta   90.00
_cell.angle_gamma   90.00
#
_symmetry.space_group_name_H-M   'P 1'
#
loop_
_entity.id
_entity.type
_entity.pdbx_description
1 polymer ?
#
loop_
_entity_poly.entity_id
_entity_poly.type
_entity_poly.pdbx_seq_one_letter_code
_entity_poly.pdbx_strand_id
1 'polypeptide(L)'
;MASSSIDYSQPLATVLRESTIQVHHEIERSKGAELLLSGALPREEYARFLMMLWHVYDTFERALDKTSSHPVLEPTYNPQLLRRTPALAADISYLLQDAAWQAHPIHQELLLNRPPALTAYVQRIENIAASADPAPLLAHSYVRYLGDLSGGQNIRNVLRKAYDLEDDKGLSFYQFRELATNKVAGLGEMKRIKDWFRAGMNTGGEAASQQSKSEIAEEAQNVFRLNQGIFEAIRIGDRTDRVLDYDRRKTNESQSAVSLAAVVPFLAAVGLFLVLGGFVGDFSISRLFRGLSQHA
;
A
#
# COMPACT_ATOMS: atom_id res chain seq x y z
N MET A 1 -23.59 -8.21 -12.80
CA MET A 1 -22.59 -7.94 -13.85
C MET A 1 -21.83 -9.22 -14.06
N ALA A 2 -21.70 -9.69 -15.31
CA ALA A 2 -20.98 -10.93 -15.60
C ALA A 2 -19.52 -10.75 -15.18
N SER A 3 -19.01 -11.63 -14.31
CA SER A 3 -17.58 -11.77 -14.08
C SER A 3 -16.97 -12.18 -15.42
N SER A 4 -16.35 -11.24 -16.14
CA SER A 4 -15.56 -11.59 -17.32
C SER A 4 -14.48 -12.55 -16.86
N SER A 5 -14.45 -13.76 -17.42
CA SER A 5 -13.36 -14.70 -17.19
C SER A 5 -12.04 -14.01 -17.54
N ILE A 6 -11.08 -13.97 -16.61
CA ILE A 6 -9.76 -13.37 -16.83
C ILE A 6 -9.07 -14.11 -17.98
N ASP A 7 -8.58 -13.37 -18.98
CA ASP A 7 -7.80 -13.92 -20.10
C ASP A 7 -6.32 -13.97 -19.72
N TYR A 8 -5.85 -15.16 -19.31
CA TYR A 8 -4.46 -15.38 -18.92
C TYR A 8 -3.45 -15.36 -20.09
N SER A 9 -3.91 -15.25 -21.34
CA SER A 9 -3.01 -15.01 -22.47
C SER A 9 -2.49 -13.56 -22.54
N GLN A 10 -3.17 -12.63 -21.86
CA GLN A 10 -2.80 -11.22 -21.79
C GLN A 10 -1.43 -11.00 -21.10
N PRO A 11 -0.83 -9.81 -21.27
CA PRO A 11 0.32 -9.38 -20.47
C PRO A 11 0.01 -9.45 -18.97
N LEU A 12 0.97 -9.91 -18.16
CA LEU A 12 0.74 -10.19 -16.74
C LEU A 12 0.32 -8.94 -15.95
N ALA A 13 0.78 -7.74 -16.32
CA ALA A 13 0.32 -6.50 -15.71
C ALA A 13 -1.19 -6.26 -15.92
N THR A 14 -1.75 -6.67 -17.07
CA THR A 14 -3.18 -6.60 -17.36
C THR A 14 -3.95 -7.63 -16.54
N VAL A 15 -3.48 -8.88 -16.54
CA VAL A 15 -4.07 -9.98 -15.74
C VAL A 15 -4.16 -9.60 -14.26
N LEU A 16 -3.06 -9.10 -13.69
CA LEU A 16 -3.02 -8.70 -12.29
C LEU A 16 -3.94 -7.52 -11.99
N ARG A 17 -4.00 -6.53 -12.88
CA ARG A 17 -4.92 -5.41 -12.72
C ARG A 17 -6.36 -5.89 -12.71
N GLU A 18 -6.78 -6.64 -13.71
CA GLU A 18 -8.17 -7.07 -13.87
C GLU A 18 -8.61 -7.99 -12.73
N SER A 19 -7.75 -8.94 -12.34
CA SER A 19 -8.06 -9.89 -11.26
C SER A 19 -8.13 -9.24 -9.87
N THR A 20 -7.58 -8.04 -9.68
CA THR A 20 -7.53 -7.37 -8.36
C THR A 20 -8.49 -6.20 -8.21
N ILE A 21 -9.20 -5.75 -9.25
CA ILE A 21 -10.14 -4.62 -9.19
C ILE A 21 -11.16 -4.77 -8.06
N GLN A 22 -11.78 -5.95 -7.94
CA GLN A 22 -12.88 -6.15 -6.99
C GLN A 22 -12.40 -6.12 -5.54
N VAL A 23 -11.40 -6.96 -5.20
CA VAL A 23 -10.86 -7.05 -3.84
C VAL A 23 -10.22 -5.73 -3.40
N HIS A 24 -9.65 -4.98 -4.34
CA HIS A 24 -9.12 -3.66 -4.09
C HIS A 24 -10.21 -2.67 -3.63
N HIS A 25 -11.34 -2.60 -4.35
CA HIS A 25 -12.45 -1.73 -3.98
C HIS A 25 -13.08 -2.07 -2.63
N GLU A 26 -13.04 -3.34 -2.23
CA GLU A 26 -13.51 -3.78 -0.92
C GLU A 26 -12.60 -3.27 0.20
N ILE A 27 -11.27 -3.34 0.01
CA ILE A 27 -10.28 -2.96 1.04
C ILE A 27 -10.17 -1.45 1.20
N GLU A 28 -10.28 -0.68 0.12
CA GLU A 28 -10.31 0.79 0.18
C GLU A 28 -11.39 1.34 1.12
N ARG A 29 -12.48 0.58 1.30
CA ARG A 29 -13.62 0.93 2.15
C ARG A 29 -13.56 0.30 3.54
N SER A 30 -12.44 -0.34 3.88
CA SER A 30 -12.28 -0.96 5.19
C SER A 30 -12.02 0.08 6.28
N LYS A 31 -12.57 -0.16 7.48
CA LYS A 31 -12.44 0.74 8.64
C LYS A 31 -10.97 1.00 9.00
N GLY A 32 -10.09 0.02 8.86
CA GLY A 32 -8.67 0.17 9.16
C GLY A 32 -7.94 1.07 8.15
N ALA A 33 -8.28 0.99 6.86
CA ALA A 33 -7.77 1.91 5.85
C ALA A 33 -8.26 3.34 6.11
N GLU A 34 -9.55 3.53 6.42
CA GLU A 34 -10.10 4.83 6.80
C GLU A 34 -9.38 5.43 8.03
N LEU A 35 -9.11 4.61 9.04
CA LEU A 35 -8.40 5.04 10.25
C LEU A 35 -6.98 5.52 9.96
N LEU A 36 -6.21 4.76 9.18
CA LEU A 36 -4.87 5.17 8.78
C LEU A 36 -4.91 6.48 7.98
N LEU A 37 -5.87 6.61 7.06
CA LEU A 37 -6.04 7.77 6.19
C LEU A 37 -6.63 9.00 6.90
N SER A 38 -7.23 8.82 8.07
CA SER A 38 -7.71 9.92 8.92
C SER A 38 -6.59 10.59 9.71
N GLY A 39 -5.45 9.91 9.91
CA GLY A 39 -4.39 10.35 10.82
C GLY A 39 -4.78 10.30 12.30
N ALA A 40 -5.92 9.67 12.66
CA ALA A 40 -6.43 9.65 14.03
C ALA A 40 -5.79 8.57 14.93
N LEU A 41 -4.88 7.75 14.40
CA LEU A 41 -4.19 6.73 15.19
C LEU A 41 -3.21 7.39 16.16
N PRO A 42 -3.16 6.98 17.44
CA PRO A 42 -2.08 7.38 18.33
C PRO A 42 -0.71 7.08 17.72
N ARG A 43 0.28 7.95 17.96
CA ARG A 43 1.64 7.81 17.40
C ARG A 43 2.25 6.43 17.65
N GLU A 44 2.07 5.91 18.86
CA GLU A 44 2.55 4.57 19.26
C GLU A 44 1.87 3.45 18.49
N GLU A 45 0.56 3.55 18.21
CA GLU A 45 -0.15 2.56 17.41
C GLU A 45 0.26 2.65 15.93
N TYR A 46 0.53 3.85 15.43
CA TYR A 46 1.11 4.00 14.09
C TYR A 46 2.51 3.37 13.99
N ALA A 47 3.37 3.59 14.99
CA ALA A 47 4.67 2.92 15.06
C ALA A 47 4.52 1.40 15.14
N ARG A 48 3.56 0.90 15.92
CA ARG A 48 3.22 -0.53 16.00
C ARG A 48 2.75 -1.08 14.64
N PHE A 49 1.91 -0.35 13.92
CA PHE A 49 1.49 -0.70 12.56
C PHE A 49 2.69 -0.76 11.60
N LEU A 50 3.61 0.21 11.67
CA LEU A 50 4.85 0.16 10.88
C LEU A 50 5.74 -1.03 11.23
N MET A 51 5.78 -1.48 12.49
CA MET A 51 6.48 -2.72 12.85
C MET A 51 5.84 -3.94 12.18
N MET A 52 4.52 -4.03 12.11
CA MET A 52 3.85 -5.12 11.38
C MET A 52 4.21 -5.10 9.90
N LEU A 53 4.21 -3.91 9.27
CA LEU A 53 4.69 -3.76 7.90
C LEU A 53 6.16 -4.16 7.77
N TRP A 54 7.03 -3.73 8.69
CA TRP A 54 8.45 -4.08 8.66
C TRP A 54 8.67 -5.59 8.62
N HIS A 55 7.94 -6.37 9.44
CA HIS A 55 8.02 -7.83 9.40
C HIS A 55 7.57 -8.42 8.05
N VAL A 56 6.53 -7.86 7.43
CA VAL A 56 6.07 -8.27 6.09
C VAL A 56 7.12 -7.95 5.02
N TYR A 57 7.60 -6.70 4.97
CA TYR A 57 8.60 -6.27 3.99
C TYR A 57 9.91 -7.01 4.15
N ASP A 58 10.44 -7.13 5.36
CA ASP A 58 11.68 -7.85 5.61
C ASP A 58 11.58 -9.30 5.14
N THR A 59 10.43 -9.95 5.38
CA THR A 59 10.21 -11.33 4.95
C THR A 59 10.17 -11.47 3.43
N PHE A 60 9.36 -10.67 2.72
CA PHE A 60 9.26 -10.83 1.27
C PHE A 60 10.49 -10.28 0.54
N GLU A 61 11.16 -9.24 1.05
CA GLU A 61 12.40 -8.73 0.46
C GLU A 61 13.54 -9.75 0.59
N ARG A 62 13.69 -10.41 1.75
CA ARG A 62 14.62 -11.55 1.88
C ARG A 62 14.25 -12.73 0.98
N ALA A 63 12.95 -12.97 0.76
CA ALA A 63 12.49 -14.00 -0.16
C ALA A 63 12.85 -13.66 -1.62
N LEU A 64 12.66 -12.41 -2.03
CA LEU A 64 13.05 -11.91 -3.35
C LEU A 64 14.57 -12.01 -3.55
N ASP A 65 15.37 -11.65 -2.55
CA ASP A 65 16.83 -11.77 -2.65
C ASP A 65 17.26 -13.20 -3.00
N LYS A 66 16.66 -14.20 -2.33
CA LYS A 66 16.94 -15.62 -2.53
C LYS A 66 16.43 -16.18 -3.86
N THR A 67 15.39 -15.57 -4.43
CA THR A 67 14.68 -16.08 -5.62
C THR A 67 14.82 -15.15 -6.82
N SER A 68 15.72 -14.16 -6.73
CA SER A 68 15.89 -13.09 -7.70
C SER A 68 16.29 -13.54 -9.11
N SER A 69 16.90 -14.73 -9.24
CA SER A 69 17.25 -15.32 -10.54
C SER A 69 16.08 -16.04 -11.23
N HIS A 70 14.93 -16.18 -10.57
CA HIS A 70 13.75 -16.81 -11.15
C HIS A 70 13.24 -15.96 -12.34
N PRO A 71 13.00 -16.54 -13.54
CA PRO A 71 12.67 -15.77 -14.74
C PRO A 71 11.45 -14.84 -14.61
N VAL A 72 10.47 -15.22 -13.78
CA VAL A 72 9.28 -14.40 -13.52
C VAL A 72 9.58 -13.22 -12.59
N LEU A 73 10.56 -13.34 -11.69
CA LEU A 73 10.85 -12.37 -10.64
C LEU A 73 11.96 -11.39 -11.04
N GLU A 74 12.99 -11.90 -11.73
CA GLU A 74 14.20 -11.17 -12.13
C GLU A 74 13.90 -9.80 -12.78
N PRO A 75 12.96 -9.68 -13.74
CA PRO A 75 12.76 -8.40 -14.45
C PRO A 75 12.20 -7.27 -13.57
N THR A 76 11.70 -7.61 -12.38
CA THR A 76 11.17 -6.64 -11.40
C THR A 76 12.07 -6.48 -10.17
N TYR A 77 13.17 -7.23 -10.10
CA TYR A 77 14.05 -7.22 -8.95
C TYR A 77 15.03 -6.03 -8.99
N ASN A 78 14.73 -5.00 -8.19
CA ASN A 78 15.62 -3.87 -7.97
C ASN A 78 15.57 -3.41 -6.51
N PRO A 79 16.36 -4.02 -5.61
CA PRO A 79 16.31 -3.70 -4.18
C PRO A 79 16.77 -2.27 -3.89
N GLN A 80 17.68 -1.71 -4.67
CA GLN A 80 18.12 -0.32 -4.46
C GLN A 80 16.98 0.68 -4.65
N LEU A 81 16.09 0.39 -5.60
CA LEU A 81 14.94 1.22 -5.92
C LEU A 81 13.73 0.97 -5.01
N LEU A 82 13.40 -0.30 -4.79
CA LEU A 82 12.10 -0.70 -4.23
C LEU A 82 12.14 -1.01 -2.74
N ARG A 83 13.27 -1.43 -2.18
CA ARG A 83 13.34 -1.94 -0.80
C ARG A 83 12.88 -0.89 0.21
N ARG A 84 11.99 -1.29 1.12
CA ARG A 84 11.35 -0.44 2.13
C ARG A 84 11.80 -0.75 3.56
N THR A 85 12.31 -1.95 3.85
CA THR A 85 12.70 -2.36 5.21
C THR A 85 13.60 -1.37 5.94
N PRO A 86 14.68 -0.80 5.33
CA PRO A 86 15.50 0.20 6.00
C PRO A 86 14.74 1.50 6.31
N ALA A 87 13.86 1.93 5.42
CA ALA A 87 13.05 3.13 5.60
C ALA A 87 12.01 2.95 6.71
N LEU A 88 11.35 1.79 6.77
CA LEU A 88 10.46 1.42 7.86
C LEU A 88 11.17 1.41 9.21
N ALA A 89 12.37 0.82 9.29
CA ALA A 89 13.16 0.80 10.53
C ALA A 89 13.53 2.22 10.98
N ALA A 90 13.94 3.09 10.05
CA ALA A 90 14.26 4.49 10.35
C ALA A 90 13.03 5.26 10.85
N ASP A 91 11.86 5.05 10.23
CA ASP A 91 10.63 5.71 10.63
C ASP A 91 10.13 5.24 12.00
N ILE A 92 10.19 3.94 12.29
CA ILE A 92 9.86 3.37 13.61
C ILE A 92 10.78 3.97 14.68
N SER A 93 12.09 4.00 14.42
CA SER A 93 13.07 4.57 15.35
C SER A 93 12.77 6.04 15.67
N TYR A 94 12.42 6.82 14.64
CA TYR A 94 12.10 8.22 14.80
C TYR A 94 10.80 8.44 15.59
N LEU A 95 9.74 7.69 15.28
CA LEU A 95 8.44 7.81 15.95
C LEU A 95 8.52 7.47 17.43
N LEU A 96 9.35 6.50 17.81
CA LEU A 96 9.58 6.09 19.19
C LEU A 96 10.67 6.89 19.89
N GLN A 97 11.46 7.67 19.14
CA GLN A 97 12.69 8.31 19.63
C GLN A 97 13.67 7.29 20.25
N ASP A 98 13.73 6.10 19.65
CA ASP A 98 14.54 4.97 20.13
C ASP A 98 15.23 4.26 18.95
N ALA A 99 16.55 4.37 18.88
CA ALA A 99 17.34 3.69 17.85
C ALA A 99 17.36 2.16 18.03
N ALA A 100 17.13 1.67 19.25
CA ALA A 100 17.03 0.26 19.59
C ALA A 100 15.57 -0.22 19.61
N TRP A 101 14.73 0.31 18.72
CA TRP A 101 13.28 0.05 18.68
C TRP A 101 12.88 -1.43 18.68
N GLN A 102 13.74 -2.34 18.21
CA GLN A 102 13.48 -3.78 18.27
C GLN A 102 13.43 -4.31 19.72
N ALA A 103 14.12 -3.67 20.67
CA ALA A 103 14.04 -3.95 22.10
C ALA A 103 12.92 -3.15 22.81
N HIS A 104 12.28 -2.21 22.12
CA HIS A 104 11.22 -1.38 22.70
C HIS A 104 10.02 -2.23 23.16
N PRO A 105 9.38 -1.91 24.31
CA PRO A 105 8.26 -2.68 24.84
C PRO A 105 7.13 -2.97 23.85
N ILE A 106 6.77 -1.98 23.00
CA ILE A 106 5.74 -2.16 21.95
C ILE A 106 6.11 -3.27 20.96
N HIS A 107 7.39 -3.34 20.55
CA HIS A 107 7.84 -4.37 19.62
C HIS A 107 7.89 -5.74 20.31
N GLN A 108 8.37 -5.79 21.55
CA GLN A 108 8.39 -7.03 22.34
C GLN A 108 6.97 -7.56 22.57
N GLU A 109 6.02 -6.69 22.89
CA GLU A 109 4.61 -7.04 23.03
C GLU A 109 4.03 -7.58 21.71
N LEU A 110 4.34 -6.94 20.57
CA LEU A 110 3.95 -7.42 19.24
C LEU A 110 4.52 -8.81 18.95
N LEU A 111 5.73 -9.13 19.38
CA LEU A 111 6.30 -10.46 19.19
C LEU A 111 5.67 -11.52 20.10
N LEU A 112 5.41 -11.19 21.36
CA LEU A 112 4.78 -12.08 22.33
C LEU A 112 3.31 -12.34 21.98
N ASN A 113 2.59 -11.31 21.55
CA ASN A 113 1.17 -11.35 21.21
C ASN A 113 0.96 -11.03 19.72
N ARG A 114 1.65 -11.79 18.86
CA ARG A 114 1.62 -11.57 17.41
C ARG A 114 0.20 -11.73 16.86
N PRO A 115 -0.35 -10.72 16.16
CA PRO A 115 -1.65 -10.84 15.52
C PRO A 115 -1.69 -12.02 14.54
N PRO A 116 -2.76 -12.84 14.52
CA PRO A 116 -2.88 -13.96 13.60
C PRO A 116 -2.70 -13.57 12.13
N ALA A 117 -3.19 -12.39 11.75
CA ALA A 117 -3.02 -11.86 10.39
C ALA A 117 -1.54 -11.63 10.02
N LEU A 118 -0.72 -11.11 10.94
CA LEU A 118 0.71 -10.92 10.70
C LEU A 118 1.42 -12.28 10.55
N THR A 119 1.09 -13.24 11.42
CA THR A 119 1.61 -14.61 11.33
C THR A 119 1.25 -15.25 9.99
N ALA A 120 -0.01 -15.16 9.58
CA ALA A 120 -0.49 -15.73 8.32
C ALA A 120 0.21 -15.11 7.11
N TYR A 121 0.43 -13.80 7.11
CA TYR A 121 1.10 -13.10 6.02
C TYR A 121 2.57 -13.54 5.91
N VAL A 122 3.34 -13.44 7.00
CA VAL A 122 4.75 -13.85 7.03
C VAL A 122 4.90 -15.33 6.61
N GLN A 123 4.07 -16.22 7.17
CA GLN A 123 4.12 -17.64 6.84
C GLN A 123 3.78 -17.90 5.36
N ARG A 124 2.83 -17.18 4.77
CA ARG A 124 2.50 -17.33 3.34
C ARG A 124 3.70 -17.00 2.46
N ILE A 125 4.40 -15.90 2.75
CA ILE A 125 5.62 -15.51 2.02
C ILE A 125 6.70 -16.59 2.15
N GLU A 126 6.96 -17.06 3.36
CA GLU A 126 7.97 -18.10 3.62
C GLU A 126 7.63 -19.41 2.91
N ASN A 127 6.35 -19.80 2.90
CA ASN A 127 5.88 -20.99 2.20
C ASN A 127 6.08 -20.90 0.68
N ILE A 128 5.79 -19.75 0.06
CA ILE A 128 6.04 -19.56 -1.37
C ILE A 128 7.54 -19.60 -1.64
N ALA A 129 8.34 -18.90 -0.83
CA ALA A 129 9.80 -18.85 -0.99
C ALA A 129 10.47 -20.23 -0.85
N ALA A 130 9.88 -21.13 -0.06
CA ALA A 130 10.35 -22.50 0.13
C ALA A 130 9.76 -23.51 -0.88
N SER A 131 8.81 -23.09 -1.71
CA SER A 131 8.17 -23.96 -2.70
C SER A 131 9.04 -24.20 -3.94
N ALA A 132 8.62 -25.14 -4.78
CA ALA A 132 9.33 -25.47 -6.03
C ALA A 132 9.27 -24.33 -7.06
N ASP A 133 8.19 -23.52 -7.05
CA ASP A 133 8.03 -22.36 -7.93
C ASP A 133 7.72 -21.10 -7.09
N PRO A 134 8.69 -20.18 -6.93
CA PRO A 134 8.51 -18.95 -6.18
C PRO A 134 7.82 -17.83 -6.97
N ALA A 135 7.39 -18.05 -8.22
CA ALA A 135 6.74 -17.03 -9.05
C ALA A 135 5.61 -16.25 -8.36
N PRO A 136 4.76 -16.85 -7.49
CA PRO A 136 3.73 -16.10 -6.75
C PRO A 136 4.28 -14.98 -5.85
N LEU A 137 5.58 -14.93 -5.52
CA LEU A 137 6.19 -13.77 -4.84
C LEU A 137 6.04 -12.46 -5.63
N LEU A 138 5.88 -12.52 -6.97
CA LEU A 138 5.64 -11.34 -7.79
C LEU A 138 4.35 -10.60 -7.36
N ALA A 139 3.33 -11.34 -6.91
CA ALA A 139 2.09 -10.77 -6.42
C ALA A 139 2.31 -9.87 -5.19
N HIS A 140 3.22 -10.27 -4.30
CA HIS A 140 3.57 -9.48 -3.10
C HIS A 140 4.25 -8.17 -3.50
N SER A 141 5.24 -8.24 -4.39
CA SER A 141 5.89 -7.06 -4.96
C SER A 141 4.90 -6.14 -5.67
N TYR A 142 3.99 -6.70 -6.48
CA TYR A 142 2.96 -5.96 -7.21
C TYR A 142 2.04 -5.19 -6.26
N VAL A 143 1.40 -5.86 -5.30
CA VAL A 143 0.43 -5.22 -4.42
C VAL A 143 1.10 -4.20 -3.49
N ARG A 144 2.28 -4.53 -2.93
CA ARG A 144 2.97 -3.65 -1.98
C ARG A 144 3.63 -2.46 -2.69
N TYR A 145 4.58 -2.71 -3.60
CA TYR A 145 5.37 -1.62 -4.18
C TYR A 145 4.54 -0.68 -5.07
N LEU A 146 3.65 -1.21 -5.93
CA LEU A 146 2.82 -0.32 -6.75
C LEU A 146 1.77 0.43 -5.93
N GLY A 147 1.27 -0.16 -4.84
CA GLY A 147 0.42 0.50 -3.86
C GLY A 147 1.13 1.69 -3.22
N ASP A 148 2.35 1.48 -2.73
CA ASP A 148 3.19 2.52 -2.12
C ASP A 148 3.49 3.67 -3.10
N LEU A 149 3.81 3.34 -4.36
CA LEU A 149 4.10 4.31 -5.43
C LEU A 149 2.86 5.10 -5.91
N SER A 150 1.64 4.62 -5.62
CA SER A 150 0.40 5.24 -6.11
C SER A 150 -0.30 6.06 -5.03
N GLY A 151 -0.46 5.50 -3.82
CA GLY A 151 -1.15 6.17 -2.70
C GLY A 151 -0.23 6.85 -1.69
N GLY A 152 1.07 6.50 -1.67
CA GLY A 152 1.99 6.86 -0.58
C GLY A 152 2.15 8.36 -0.33
N GLN A 153 2.06 9.20 -1.37
CA GLN A 153 2.22 10.65 -1.19
C GLN A 153 1.03 11.32 -0.48
N ASN A 154 -0.18 10.80 -0.67
CA ASN A 154 -1.35 11.30 0.04
C ASN A 154 -1.28 10.90 1.51
N ILE A 155 -0.94 9.62 1.78
CA ILE A 155 -0.74 9.12 3.15
C ILE A 155 0.35 9.93 3.85
N ARG A 156 1.50 10.14 3.19
CA ARG A 156 2.58 10.98 3.70
C ARG A 156 2.10 12.37 4.12
N ASN A 157 1.27 13.03 3.31
CA ASN A 157 0.75 14.36 3.62
C ASN A 157 -0.22 14.37 4.82
N VAL A 158 -1.05 13.34 4.96
CA VAL A 158 -1.94 13.17 6.12
C VAL A 158 -1.12 12.98 7.38
N LEU A 159 -0.20 12.02 7.38
CA LEU A 159 0.57 11.64 8.56
C LEU A 159 1.53 12.74 9.02
N ARG A 160 2.14 13.47 8.06
CA ARG A 160 2.97 14.65 8.37
C ARG A 160 2.21 15.66 9.23
N LYS A 161 0.95 15.93 8.87
CA LYS A 161 0.09 16.87 9.63
C LYS A 161 -0.38 16.26 10.93
N ALA A 162 -0.78 14.99 10.93
CA ALA A 162 -1.33 14.32 12.10
C ALA A 162 -0.32 14.16 13.24
N TYR A 163 0.96 13.96 12.92
CA TYR A 163 2.02 13.69 13.89
C TYR A 163 3.07 14.78 14.01
N ASP A 164 2.81 15.95 13.42
CA ASP A 164 3.69 17.12 13.44
C ASP A 164 5.14 16.76 13.06
N LEU A 165 5.29 16.07 11.91
CA LEU A 165 6.56 15.53 11.47
C LEU A 165 7.33 16.57 10.65
N GLU A 166 8.49 16.98 11.16
CA GLU A 166 9.40 17.90 10.49
C GLU A 166 10.34 17.17 9.52
N ASP A 167 10.74 17.87 8.45
CA ASP A 167 11.76 17.42 7.48
C ASP A 167 11.59 15.99 6.92
N ASP A 168 10.35 15.52 6.83
CA ASP A 168 9.98 14.15 6.42
C ASP A 168 10.56 13.02 7.27
N LYS A 169 11.07 13.31 8.46
CA LYS A 169 11.50 12.27 9.40
C LYS A 169 10.26 11.49 9.87
N GLY A 170 10.35 10.16 9.90
CA GLY A 170 9.20 9.30 10.18
C GLY A 170 8.30 9.04 8.96
N LEU A 171 8.69 9.48 7.76
CA LEU A 171 7.95 9.30 6.50
C LEU A 171 8.83 8.76 5.37
N SER A 172 10.02 8.25 5.68
CA SER A 172 11.00 7.71 4.74
C SER A 172 10.44 6.56 3.92
N PHE A 173 9.53 5.77 4.49
CA PHE A 173 8.84 4.66 3.83
C PHE A 173 8.17 5.09 2.52
N TYR A 174 7.56 6.27 2.52
CA TYR A 174 6.85 6.84 1.36
C TYR A 174 7.77 7.58 0.37
N GLN A 175 9.08 7.62 0.63
CA GLN A 175 10.07 8.25 -0.25
C GLN A 175 10.78 7.20 -1.09
N PHE A 176 10.68 7.33 -2.41
CA PHE A 176 11.49 6.55 -3.36
C PHE A 176 12.62 7.41 -3.92
N ARG A 177 13.63 6.77 -4.49
CA ARG A 177 14.75 7.46 -5.15
C ARG A 177 14.62 7.36 -6.66
N GLU A 178 15.25 8.29 -7.38
CA GLU A 178 15.28 8.24 -8.84
C GLU A 178 16.09 7.02 -9.33
N LEU A 179 15.75 6.50 -10.53
CA LEU A 179 16.47 5.37 -11.12
C LEU A 179 17.89 5.76 -11.53
N ALA A 180 18.06 6.98 -12.03
CA ALA A 180 19.35 7.48 -12.54
C ALA A 180 20.16 8.23 -11.48
N THR A 181 19.53 8.69 -10.39
CA THR A 181 20.19 9.48 -9.35
C THR A 181 19.71 9.10 -7.95
N ASN A 182 20.54 9.24 -6.93
CA ASN A 182 20.14 8.96 -5.55
C ASN A 182 19.22 10.04 -4.93
N LYS A 183 18.67 10.96 -5.73
CA LYS A 183 17.75 12.01 -5.24
C LYS A 183 16.38 11.43 -4.92
N VAL A 184 15.60 12.15 -4.13
CA VAL A 184 14.20 11.80 -3.84
C VAL A 184 13.38 11.95 -5.12
N ALA A 185 12.65 10.89 -5.48
CA ALA A 185 11.83 10.83 -6.68
C ALA A 185 10.63 11.79 -6.59
N GLY A 186 10.51 12.68 -7.58
CA GLY A 186 9.29 13.46 -7.81
C GLY A 186 8.19 12.62 -8.50
N LEU A 187 7.00 13.21 -8.69
CA LEU A 187 5.85 12.51 -9.28
C LEU A 187 6.13 11.91 -10.67
N GLY A 188 6.89 12.62 -11.51
CA GLY A 188 7.27 12.13 -12.84
C GLY A 188 8.15 10.88 -12.78
N GLU A 189 9.05 10.82 -11.80
CA GLU A 189 9.92 9.66 -11.60
C GLU A 189 9.15 8.49 -10.98
N MET A 190 8.24 8.74 -10.03
CA MET A 190 7.31 7.71 -9.53
C MET A 190 6.53 7.06 -10.66
N LYS A 191 6.08 7.84 -11.66
CA LYS A 191 5.41 7.29 -12.84
C LYS A 191 6.35 6.37 -13.63
N ARG A 192 7.59 6.80 -13.88
CA ARG A 192 8.59 5.98 -14.59
C ARG A 192 8.91 4.67 -13.86
N ILE A 193 9.03 4.70 -12.53
CA ILE A 193 9.26 3.50 -11.72
C ILE A 193 8.08 2.52 -11.89
N LYS A 194 6.83 3.01 -11.83
CA LYS A 194 5.64 2.18 -12.05
C LYS A 194 5.60 1.58 -13.46
N ASP A 195 5.95 2.38 -14.47
CA ASP A 195 5.97 1.92 -15.87
C ASP A 195 7.07 0.87 -16.10
N TRP A 196 8.26 1.08 -15.53
CA TRP A 196 9.36 0.10 -15.51
C TRP A 196 8.93 -1.21 -14.83
N PHE A 197 8.31 -1.13 -13.65
CA PHE A 197 7.85 -2.32 -12.94
C PHE A 197 6.79 -3.10 -13.72
N ARG A 198 5.84 -2.42 -14.39
CA ARG A 198 4.85 -3.06 -15.27
C ARG A 198 5.48 -3.74 -16.48
N ALA A 199 6.46 -3.10 -17.10
CA ALA A 199 7.21 -3.71 -18.19
C ALA A 199 7.92 -4.97 -17.71
N GLY A 200 8.59 -4.92 -16.54
CA GLY A 200 9.21 -6.07 -15.91
C GLY A 200 8.21 -7.20 -15.63
N MET A 201 7.01 -6.90 -15.08
CA MET A 201 5.97 -7.92 -14.90
C MET A 201 5.55 -8.57 -16.22
N ASN A 202 5.44 -7.80 -17.30
CA ASN A 202 5.10 -8.35 -18.60
C ASN A 202 6.21 -9.27 -19.13
N THR A 203 7.48 -8.85 -19.05
CA THR A 203 8.64 -9.68 -19.40
C THR A 203 8.69 -10.96 -18.58
N GLY A 204 8.51 -10.89 -17.25
CA GLY A 204 8.43 -12.08 -16.41
C GLY A 204 7.25 -12.97 -16.78
N GLY A 205 6.12 -12.37 -17.16
CA GLY A 205 4.94 -13.06 -17.65
C GLY A 205 5.11 -13.76 -18.99
N GLU A 206 6.07 -13.36 -19.83
CA GLU A 206 6.41 -14.08 -21.08
C GLU A 206 7.11 -15.41 -20.78
N ALA A 207 7.84 -15.51 -19.66
CA ALA A 207 8.44 -16.75 -19.18
C ALA A 207 7.45 -17.64 -18.38
N ALA A 208 6.27 -17.12 -18.05
CA ALA A 208 5.25 -17.82 -17.26
C ALA A 208 4.22 -18.53 -18.16
N SER A 209 3.82 -19.74 -17.77
CA SER A 209 2.65 -20.40 -18.37
C SER A 209 1.35 -19.66 -17.97
N GLN A 210 0.26 -19.88 -18.71
CA GLN A 210 -1.05 -19.33 -18.33
C GLN A 210 -1.49 -19.80 -16.93
N GLN A 211 -1.14 -21.03 -16.55
CA GLN A 211 -1.38 -21.57 -15.21
C GLN A 211 -0.59 -20.79 -14.15
N SER A 212 0.71 -20.55 -14.37
CA SER A 212 1.53 -19.75 -13.46
C SER A 212 1.00 -18.31 -13.34
N LYS A 213 0.55 -17.69 -14.44
CA LYS A 213 -0.12 -16.37 -14.40
C LYS A 213 -1.40 -16.39 -13.57
N SER A 214 -2.20 -17.48 -13.64
CA SER A 214 -3.38 -17.66 -12.80
C SER A 214 -3.02 -17.75 -11.32
N GLU A 215 -2.00 -18.53 -10.98
CA GLU A 215 -1.53 -18.67 -9.58
C GLU A 215 -0.99 -17.35 -9.02
N ILE A 216 -0.27 -16.57 -9.84
CA ILE A 216 0.18 -15.22 -9.46
C ILE A 216 -1.01 -14.28 -9.25
N ALA A 217 -2.06 -14.37 -10.07
CA ALA A 217 -3.28 -13.55 -9.95
C ALA A 217 -4.12 -13.92 -8.72
N GLU A 218 -4.27 -15.21 -8.43
CA GLU A 218 -4.90 -15.70 -7.21
C GLU A 218 -4.12 -15.26 -5.97
N GLU A 219 -2.79 -15.35 -6.02
CA GLU A 219 -1.96 -14.86 -4.93
C GLU A 219 -2.08 -13.34 -4.76
N ALA A 220 -2.21 -12.55 -5.83
CA ALA A 220 -2.41 -11.11 -5.70
C ALA A 220 -3.71 -10.79 -4.94
N GLN A 221 -4.81 -11.50 -5.24
CA GLN A 221 -6.05 -11.36 -4.47
C GLN A 221 -5.87 -11.79 -3.00
N ASN A 222 -5.12 -12.86 -2.76
CA ASN A 222 -4.80 -13.30 -1.41
C ASN A 222 -3.97 -12.25 -0.65
N VAL A 223 -2.98 -11.64 -1.29
CA VAL A 223 -2.16 -10.57 -0.72
C VAL A 223 -3.03 -9.39 -0.31
N PHE A 224 -4.01 -9.00 -1.12
CA PHE A 224 -4.99 -7.99 -0.72
C PHE A 224 -5.73 -8.37 0.58
N ARG A 225 -6.24 -9.60 0.71
CA ARG A 225 -6.90 -10.07 1.95
C ARG A 225 -5.94 -10.11 3.15
N LEU A 226 -4.70 -10.54 2.94
CA LEU A 226 -3.66 -10.53 3.99
C LEU A 226 -3.39 -9.10 4.48
N ASN A 227 -3.33 -8.13 3.57
CA ASN A 227 -3.19 -6.71 3.90
C ASN A 227 -4.39 -6.18 4.68
N GLN A 228 -5.62 -6.58 4.32
CA GLN A 228 -6.81 -6.26 5.09
C GLN A 228 -6.68 -6.75 6.55
N GLY A 229 -6.20 -7.98 6.75
CA GLY A 229 -5.97 -8.52 8.09
C GLY A 229 -4.95 -7.71 8.91
N ILE A 230 -3.93 -7.12 8.27
CA ILE A 230 -3.01 -6.20 8.95
C ILE A 230 -3.72 -4.93 9.40
N PHE A 231 -4.60 -4.36 8.57
CA PHE A 231 -5.40 -3.19 8.95
C PHE A 231 -6.39 -3.49 10.09
N GLU A 232 -6.98 -4.69 10.09
CA GLU A 232 -7.89 -5.14 11.16
C GLU A 232 -7.15 -5.41 12.49
N ALA A 233 -5.83 -5.64 12.44
CA ALA A 233 -4.99 -5.80 13.63
C ALA A 233 -4.57 -4.46 14.28
N ILE A 234 -4.99 -3.32 13.71
CA ILE A 234 -4.80 -2.00 14.31
C ILE A 234 -5.72 -1.88 15.53
N ARG A 235 -5.13 -1.52 16.67
CA ARG A 235 -5.85 -1.33 17.93
C ARG A 235 -6.55 0.02 17.90
N ILE A 236 -7.87 0.00 18.07
CA ILE A 236 -8.69 1.20 18.22
C ILE A 236 -8.75 1.51 19.72
N GLY A 237 -8.17 2.62 20.15
CA GLY A 237 -8.28 3.11 21.53
C GLY A 237 -9.44 4.08 21.72
N ASP A 238 -9.80 4.40 22.97
CA ASP A 238 -10.92 5.30 23.33
C ASP A 238 -10.92 6.68 22.63
N ARG A 239 -9.74 7.22 22.29
CA ARG A 239 -9.62 8.50 21.55
C ARG A 239 -10.09 8.37 20.10
N THR A 240 -9.83 7.23 19.47
CA THR A 240 -10.19 6.95 18.09
C THR A 240 -11.70 6.79 17.93
N ASP A 241 -12.37 6.20 18.92
CA ASP A 241 -13.84 6.07 18.95
C ASP A 241 -14.54 7.44 18.97
N ARG A 242 -13.99 8.43 19.67
CA ARG A 242 -14.58 9.79 19.71
C ARG A 242 -14.46 10.55 18.39
N VAL A 243 -13.35 10.39 17.66
CA VAL A 243 -13.14 11.02 16.36
C VAL A 243 -14.03 10.36 15.30
N LEU A 244 -14.08 9.02 15.28
CA LEU A 244 -14.98 8.28 14.39
C LEU A 244 -16.46 8.58 14.68
N ASP A 245 -16.86 8.69 15.95
CA ASP A 245 -18.24 9.03 16.32
C ASP A 245 -18.58 10.49 15.98
N TYR A 246 -17.62 11.42 16.10
CA TYR A 246 -17.78 12.82 15.66
C TYR A 246 -18.01 12.91 14.15
N ASP A 247 -17.18 12.26 13.33
CA ASP A 247 -17.35 12.28 11.87
C ASP A 247 -18.62 11.55 11.41
N ARG A 248 -19.02 10.48 12.12
CA ARG A 248 -20.28 9.75 11.85
C ARG A 248 -21.52 10.59 12.19
N ARG A 249 -21.49 11.35 13.28
CA ARG A 249 -22.56 12.30 13.63
C ARG A 249 -22.63 13.44 12.62
N LYS A 250 -21.48 13.99 12.22
CA LYS A 250 -21.41 15.08 11.24
C LYS A 250 -21.89 14.66 9.84
N THR A 251 -21.58 13.44 9.42
CA THR A 251 -22.08 12.88 8.15
C THR A 251 -23.60 12.62 8.20
N ASN A 252 -24.11 12.09 9.32
CA ASN A 252 -25.56 11.90 9.52
C ASN A 252 -26.34 13.23 9.65
N GLU A 253 -25.77 14.25 10.28
CA GLU A 253 -26.37 15.60 10.35
C GLU A 253 -26.36 16.30 8.99
N SER A 254 -25.34 16.08 8.15
CA SER A 254 -25.32 16.59 6.78
C SER A 254 -26.31 15.90 5.83
N GLN A 255 -26.81 14.71 6.20
CA GLN A 255 -27.83 13.99 5.42
C GLN A 255 -29.27 14.39 5.81
N SER A 256 -29.48 15.01 6.96
CA SER A 256 -30.82 15.47 7.41
C SER A 256 -31.10 16.94 7.09
N ALA A 257 -30.07 17.72 6.76
CA ALA A 257 -30.19 19.10 6.32
C ALA A 257 -29.43 19.31 5.00
N VAL A 258 -30.17 19.24 3.89
CA VAL A 258 -29.99 19.96 2.60
C VAL A 258 -30.49 19.09 1.44
N SER A 259 -31.53 19.59 0.78
CA SER A 259 -32.02 19.18 -0.55
C SER A 259 -30.87 19.17 -1.58
N LEU A 260 -30.86 18.17 -2.45
CA LEU A 260 -29.95 17.98 -3.59
C LEU A 260 -29.37 19.28 -4.19
N ALA A 261 -28.08 19.55 -3.95
CA ALA A 261 -27.11 20.06 -4.92
C ALA A 261 -25.83 20.49 -4.18
N ALA A 262 -24.69 19.91 -4.60
CA ALA A 262 -23.33 20.19 -4.15
C ALA A 262 -22.98 19.78 -2.70
N VAL A 263 -21.70 19.43 -2.50
CA VAL A 263 -21.06 19.04 -1.23
C VAL A 263 -21.16 17.56 -0.82
N VAL A 264 -20.82 16.63 -1.71
CA VAL A 264 -20.08 15.40 -1.32
C VAL A 264 -19.15 14.98 -2.47
N PRO A 265 -17.88 15.43 -2.49
CA PRO A 265 -16.82 14.50 -2.86
C PRO A 265 -15.48 14.85 -2.18
N PHE A 266 -15.19 14.29 -1.00
CA PHE A 266 -13.81 14.34 -0.50
C PHE A 266 -13.36 13.02 0.12
N LEU A 267 -14.26 12.28 0.79
CA LEU A 267 -13.92 10.96 1.35
C LEU A 267 -13.89 9.85 0.29
N ALA A 268 -14.64 9.98 -0.80
CA ALA A 268 -14.57 9.03 -1.92
C ALA A 268 -13.31 9.19 -2.80
N ALA A 269 -12.58 10.30 -2.67
CA ALA A 269 -11.41 10.60 -3.50
C ALA A 269 -10.11 10.00 -2.95
N VAL A 270 -10.06 9.56 -1.69
CA VAL A 270 -8.84 8.97 -1.10
C VAL A 270 -8.73 7.47 -1.37
N GLY A 271 -9.88 6.77 -1.45
CA GLY A 271 -9.94 5.40 -1.96
C GLY A 271 -9.37 5.33 -3.36
N LEU A 272 -9.93 6.08 -4.31
CA LEU A 272 -9.68 5.99 -5.77
C LEU A 272 -8.21 5.98 -6.27
N PHE A 273 -7.24 6.38 -5.44
CA PHE A 273 -5.83 6.48 -5.84
C PHE A 273 -4.99 5.22 -5.66
N LEU A 274 -5.51 4.17 -5.00
CA LEU A 274 -4.72 2.95 -4.83
C LEU A 274 -4.60 2.12 -6.13
N VAL A 275 -5.44 2.31 -7.17
CA VAL A 275 -5.31 1.57 -8.46
C VAL A 275 -5.41 2.37 -9.78
N LEU A 276 -5.98 3.57 -9.89
CA LEU A 276 -6.20 4.15 -11.25
C LEU A 276 -5.13 5.11 -11.79
N GLY A 277 -4.30 5.72 -10.93
CA GLY A 277 -3.26 6.68 -11.37
C GLY A 277 -2.09 6.06 -12.17
N GLY A 278 -2.15 4.76 -12.42
CA GLY A 278 -1.13 4.00 -13.12
C GLY A 278 -1.40 3.70 -14.58
N PHE A 279 -2.66 3.68 -15.00
CA PHE A 279 -3.06 3.23 -16.35
C PHE A 279 -3.94 4.24 -17.09
N VAL A 280 -4.46 5.27 -16.42
CA VAL A 280 -5.18 6.37 -17.08
C VAL A 280 -4.20 7.53 -17.21
N GLY A 281 -3.77 7.81 -18.44
CA GLY A 281 -2.99 9.00 -18.77
C GLY A 281 -3.74 10.29 -18.40
N ASP A 282 -3.00 11.28 -17.93
CA ASP A 282 -3.36 12.68 -17.72
C ASP A 282 -4.83 12.98 -17.34
N PHE A 283 -5.16 12.82 -16.06
CA PHE A 283 -6.20 13.66 -15.46
C PHE A 283 -5.52 14.77 -14.65
N SER A 284 -5.20 15.87 -15.34
CA SER A 284 -4.59 17.04 -14.73
C SER A 284 -5.55 17.70 -13.72
N ILE A 285 -5.16 17.67 -12.45
CA ILE A 285 -5.82 18.36 -11.32
C ILE A 285 -6.00 19.87 -11.58
N SER A 286 -5.25 20.45 -12.54
CA SER A 286 -5.34 21.86 -12.93
C SER A 286 -6.72 22.29 -13.45
N ARG A 287 -7.57 21.38 -13.93
CA ARG A 287 -8.94 21.70 -14.37
C ARG A 287 -9.95 21.84 -13.23
N LEU A 288 -9.71 21.20 -12.08
CA LEU A 288 -10.58 21.35 -10.90
C LEU A 288 -10.41 22.71 -10.21
N PHE A 289 -9.24 23.34 -10.34
CA PHE A 289 -8.95 24.63 -9.71
C PHE A 289 -9.29 25.86 -10.58
N ARG A 290 -9.51 25.73 -11.90
CA ARG A 290 -9.90 26.88 -12.75
C ARG A 290 -11.37 27.31 -12.59
N GLY A 291 -12.23 26.45 -12.03
CA GLY A 291 -13.64 26.78 -11.80
C GLY A 291 -13.92 27.70 -10.60
N LEU A 292 -12.93 27.92 -9.73
CA LEU A 292 -13.09 28.70 -8.49
C LEU A 292 -12.54 30.13 -8.57
N SER A 293 -12.11 30.58 -9.75
CA SER A 293 -11.55 31.93 -9.95
C SER A 293 -12.49 32.91 -10.67
N GLN A 294 -13.74 32.54 -10.97
CA GLN A 294 -14.68 33.44 -11.69
C GLN A 294 -15.80 34.04 -10.84
N HIS A 295 -15.79 33.85 -9.52
CA HIS A 295 -16.67 34.57 -8.61
C HIS A 295 -15.88 35.11 -7.42
N ALA A 296 -15.11 36.16 -7.69
CA ALA A 296 -14.73 37.20 -6.74
C ALA A 296 -15.33 38.51 -7.24
#